data_AF-A0A2X3HI86-F1
#
_entry.id   AF-A0A2X3HI86-F1
#
_cell.length_a   1.000
_cell.length_b   1.000
_cell.length_c   1.000
_cell.angle_alpha   90.00
_cell.angle_beta   90.00
_cell.angle_gamma   90.00
#
_symmetry.space_group_name_H-M   'P 1'
#
loop_
_entity.id
_entity.type
_entity.pdbx_description
1 polymer ?
#
loop_
_entity_poly.entity_id
_entity_poly.type
_entity_poly.pdbx_seq_one_letter_code
_entity_poly.pdbx_strand_id
1 'polypeptide(L)'
;MEKKTKNEQLEILNQYFVSTTEALEILGISRQSFYSLINRKKITKIKKDGAILFFRDEIVERSSRQQNLRKKYRPYDHKENGGII
;
A
#
# COMPACT_ATOMS: atom_id res chain seq x y z
N MET A 1 -22.70 -14.99 18.29
CA MET A 1 -21.93 -13.78 17.96
C MET A 1 -22.91 -12.67 17.65
N GLU A 2 -22.78 -11.53 18.30
CA GLU A 2 -23.62 -10.36 18.04
C GLU A 2 -23.36 -9.85 16.61
N LYS A 3 -24.43 -9.55 15.87
CA LYS A 3 -24.33 -9.11 14.48
C LYS A 3 -23.98 -7.62 14.45
N LYS A 4 -22.80 -7.30 13.93
CA LYS A 4 -22.37 -5.91 13.72
C LYS A 4 -23.33 -5.17 12.78
N THR A 5 -23.52 -3.88 13.04
CA THR A 5 -24.22 -2.97 12.15
C THR A 5 -23.48 -2.86 10.81
N LYS A 6 -24.16 -2.40 9.76
CA LYS A 6 -23.51 -2.19 8.45
C LYS A 6 -22.37 -1.18 8.52
N ASN A 7 -22.49 -0.16 9.35
CA ASN A 7 -21.46 0.88 9.50
C ASN A 7 -20.19 0.32 10.14
N GLU A 8 -20.32 -0.45 11.22
CA GLU A 8 -19.17 -1.11 11.86
C GLU A 8 -18.48 -2.11 10.92
N GLN A 9 -19.25 -2.82 10.10
CA GLN A 9 -18.69 -3.72 9.09
C GLN A 9 -17.86 -2.96 8.05
N LEU A 10 -18.35 -1.79 7.61
CA LEU A 10 -17.63 -0.93 6.67
C LEU A 10 -16.38 -0.31 7.31
N GLU A 11 -16.45 0.13 8.57
CA GLU A 11 -15.29 0.63 9.29
C GLU A 11 -14.20 -0.42 9.41
N ILE A 12 -14.54 -1.65 9.79
CA ILE A 12 -13.61 -2.77 9.82
C ILE A 12 -13.01 -3.01 8.43
N LEU A 13 -13.85 -3.02 7.39
CA LEU A 13 -13.35 -3.23 6.02
C LEU A 13 -12.33 -2.15 5.64
N ASN A 14 -12.63 -0.88 5.87
CA ASN A 14 -11.77 0.26 5.53
C ASN A 14 -10.49 0.33 6.38
N GLN A 15 -10.59 -0.11 7.64
CA GLN A 15 -9.47 -0.13 8.57
C GLN A 15 -8.45 -1.21 8.21
N TYR A 16 -8.89 -2.40 7.81
CA TYR A 16 -7.99 -3.55 7.62
C TYR A 16 -7.65 -3.85 6.17
N PHE A 17 -8.47 -3.41 5.22
CA PHE A 17 -8.31 -3.77 3.82
C PHE A 17 -8.26 -2.54 2.92
N VAL A 18 -7.60 -2.72 1.78
CA VAL A 18 -7.57 -1.76 0.69
C VAL A 18 -7.83 -2.46 -0.65
N SER A 19 -8.46 -1.73 -1.55
CA SER A 19 -8.62 -2.11 -2.95
C SER A 19 -7.30 -1.98 -3.73
N THR A 20 -7.31 -2.40 -4.99
CA THR A 20 -6.14 -2.23 -5.87
C THR A 20 -5.79 -0.76 -6.09
N THR A 21 -6.79 0.11 -6.21
CA THR A 21 -6.59 1.54 -6.48
C THR A 21 -5.95 2.22 -5.27
N GLU A 22 -6.52 2.02 -4.07
CA GLU A 22 -5.99 2.56 -2.83
C GLU A 22 -4.57 2.06 -2.54
N ALA A 23 -4.29 0.77 -2.81
CA ALA A 23 -2.93 0.23 -2.65
C ALA A 23 -1.91 0.92 -3.57
N LEU A 24 -2.29 1.23 -4.81
CA LEU A 24 -1.42 1.94 -5.76
C LEU A 24 -1.18 3.38 -5.31
N GLU A 25 -2.20 4.06 -4.80
CA GLU A 25 -2.10 5.41 -4.25
C GLU A 25 -1.16 5.46 -3.04
N ILE A 26 -1.32 4.53 -2.07
CA ILE A 26 -0.48 4.47 -0.86
C ILE A 26 0.99 4.16 -1.20
N LEU A 27 1.24 3.31 -2.20
CA LEU A 27 2.60 2.93 -2.59
C LEU A 27 3.24 3.92 -3.55
N GLY A 28 2.45 4.69 -4.30
CA GLY A 28 2.96 5.60 -5.33
C GLY A 28 3.73 4.90 -6.46
N ILE A 29 3.28 3.70 -6.87
CA ILE A 29 3.94 2.90 -7.92
C ILE A 29 2.99 2.58 -9.07
N SER A 30 3.58 2.19 -10.22
CA SER A 30 2.79 1.71 -11.36
C SER A 30 2.08 0.39 -11.06
N ARG A 31 0.98 0.14 -11.78
CA ARG A 31 0.24 -1.11 -11.71
C ARG A 31 1.13 -2.32 -12.04
N GLN A 32 1.99 -2.20 -13.03
CA GLN A 32 2.93 -3.25 -13.44
C GLN A 32 3.89 -3.61 -12.30
N SER A 33 4.47 -2.60 -11.64
CA SER A 33 5.33 -2.81 -10.48
C SER A 33 4.59 -3.46 -9.31
N PHE A 34 3.35 -3.04 -9.06
CA PHE A 34 2.50 -3.63 -8.03
C PHE A 34 2.22 -5.12 -8.27
N TYR A 35 1.84 -5.50 -9.50
CA TYR A 35 1.67 -6.92 -9.85
C TYR A 35 2.96 -7.71 -9.76
N SER A 36 4.12 -7.10 -10.02
CA SER A 36 5.41 -7.75 -9.78
C SER A 36 5.61 -8.09 -8.29
N LEU A 37 5.18 -7.21 -7.37
CA LEU A 37 5.25 -7.49 -5.92
C LEU A 37 4.33 -8.64 -5.52
N ILE A 38 3.11 -8.68 -6.06
CA ILE A 38 2.16 -9.77 -5.83
C ILE A 38 2.73 -11.10 -6.34
N ASN A 39 3.23 -11.13 -7.57
CA ASN A 39 3.80 -12.34 -8.18
C ASN A 39 5.02 -12.87 -7.41
N ARG A 40 5.81 -11.96 -6.81
CA ARG A 40 6.96 -12.29 -5.94
C ARG A 40 6.55 -12.61 -4.49
N LYS A 41 5.24 -12.71 -4.20
CA LYS A 41 4.68 -12.98 -2.87
C LYS A 41 5.17 -11.98 -1.80
N LYS A 42 5.34 -10.72 -2.19
CA LYS A 42 5.70 -9.61 -1.28
C LYS A 42 4.48 -8.79 -0.83
N ILE A 43 3.34 -9.01 -1.47
CA ILE A 43 2.03 -8.45 -1.15
C ILE A 43 1.01 -9.57 -1.27
N THR A 44 0.20 -9.77 -0.22
CA THR A 44 -0.80 -10.83 -0.17
C THR A 44 -2.10 -10.36 -0.84
N LYS A 45 -2.50 -11.06 -1.91
CA LYS A 45 -3.74 -10.81 -2.63
C LYS A 45 -4.87 -11.66 -2.05
N ILE A 46 -5.96 -11.02 -1.63
CA ILE A 46 -7.18 -11.69 -1.20
C ILE A 46 -8.19 -11.63 -2.34
N LYS A 47 -8.74 -12.78 -2.73
CA LYS A 47 -9.80 -12.87 -3.74
C LYS A 47 -11.04 -13.48 -3.11
N LYS A 48 -12.17 -12.75 -3.15
CA LYS A 48 -13.47 -13.22 -2.68
C LYS A 48 -14.55 -12.90 -3.71
N ASP A 49 -15.03 -13.91 -4.42
CA ASP A 49 -16.14 -13.83 -5.39
C ASP A 49 -16.11 -12.61 -6.32
N GLY A 50 -14.92 -12.25 -6.81
CA GLY A 50 -14.69 -11.13 -7.73
C GLY A 50 -14.11 -9.88 -7.09
N ALA A 51 -14.27 -9.70 -5.77
CA ALA A 51 -13.56 -8.65 -5.04
C ALA A 51 -12.09 -9.01 -4.85
N ILE A 52 -11.22 -8.03 -5.09
CA ILE A 52 -9.78 -8.12 -4.83
C ILE A 52 -9.44 -7.11 -3.74
N LEU A 53 -8.89 -7.62 -2.63
CA LEU A 53 -8.48 -6.83 -1.48
C LEU A 53 -7.03 -7.16 -1.11
N PHE A 54 -6.42 -6.26 -0.36
CA PHE A 54 -5.08 -6.38 0.21
C PHE A 54 -5.13 -5.91 1.66
N PHE A 55 -4.26 -6.46 2.51
CA PHE A 55 -4.15 -6.02 3.89
C PHE A 55 -3.51 -4.62 3.95
N ARG A 56 -4.16 -3.68 4.65
CA ARG A 56 -3.72 -2.28 4.71
C ARG A 56 -2.34 -2.16 5.37
N ASP A 57 -2.11 -2.87 6.46
CA ASP A 57 -0.85 -2.85 7.21
C ASP A 57 0.35 -3.28 6.34
N GLU A 58 0.20 -4.36 5.58
CA GLU A 58 1.23 -4.86 4.66
C GLU A 58 1.60 -3.78 3.61
N ILE A 59 0.60 -3.10 3.05
CA ILE A 59 0.81 -2.02 2.07
C ILE A 59 1.52 -0.82 2.71
N VAL A 60 1.08 -0.40 3.90
CA VAL A 60 1.67 0.76 4.62
C VAL A 60 3.10 0.45 5.06
N GLU A 61 3.36 -0.72 5.64
CA GLU A 61 4.69 -1.16 6.04
C GLU A 61 5.64 -1.18 4.83
N ARG A 62 5.14 -1.67 3.68
CA ARG A 62 5.91 -1.68 2.44
C ARG A 62 6.22 -0.28 1.94
N SER A 63 5.32 0.68 2.08
CA SER A 63 5.55 2.09 1.73
C SER A 63 6.63 2.71 2.64
N SER A 64 6.49 2.54 3.95
CA SER A 64 7.47 3.01 4.95
C SER A 64 8.87 2.43 4.70
N ARG A 65 8.97 1.11 4.47
CA ARG A 65 10.24 0.45 4.13
C ARG A 65 10.89 1.06 2.88
N GLN A 66 10.12 1.41 1.85
CA GLN A 66 10.66 2.05 0.65
C GLN A 66 11.25 3.43 0.94
N GLN A 67 10.54 4.25 1.72
CA GLN A 67 11.02 5.57 2.10
C GLN A 67 12.32 5.48 2.91
N ASN A 68 12.40 4.54 3.86
CA ASN A 68 13.61 4.30 4.64
C ASN A 68 14.79 3.83 3.78
N LEU A 69 14.55 2.92 2.83
CA LEU A 69 15.60 2.47 1.89
C LEU A 69 16.05 3.60 0.96
N ARG A 70 15.15 4.46 0.49
CA ARG A 70 15.50 5.65 -0.31
C ARG A 70 16.39 6.59 0.49
N LYS A 71 16.05 6.90 1.74
CA LYS A 71 16.89 7.71 2.62
C LYS A 71 18.27 7.10 2.83
N LYS A 72 18.35 5.79 3.04
CA LYS A 72 19.62 5.08 3.31
C LYS A 72 20.53 4.99 2.08
N TYR A 73 19.99 4.64 0.91
CA TYR A 73 20.77 4.33 -0.28
C TYR A 73 20.81 5.45 -1.33
N ARG A 74 19.91 6.43 -1.24
CA ARG A 74 19.83 7.59 -2.15
C ARG A 74 19.72 8.91 -1.35
N PRO A 75 20.64 9.19 -0.41
CA PRO A 75 20.53 10.34 0.49
C PRO A 75 20.57 11.70 -0.23
N TYR A 76 21.18 11.77 -1.42
CA TYR A 76 21.34 13.01 -2.19
C TYR A 76 20.11 13.40 -3.02
N ASP A 77 19.16 12.48 -3.22
CA ASP A 77 17.91 12.75 -3.96
C ASP A 77 16.91 13.59 -3.15
N HIS A 78 17.23 13.90 -1.90
CA HIS A 78 16.41 14.72 -1.00
C HIS A 78 17.04 16.08 -0.70
N LYS A 79 18.06 16.50 -1.47
CA LYS A 79 18.50 17.89 -1.42
C LYS A 79 17.40 18.76 -2.01
N GLU A 80 16.68 19.44 -1.13
CA GLU A 80 15.81 20.56 -1.46
C GLU A 80 16.53 21.53 -2.39
N ASN A 81 15.77 22.09 -3.34
CA ASN A 81 16.21 23.03 -4.35
C ASN A 81 16.99 24.20 -3.71
N GLY A 82 18.32 24.08 -3.70
CA GLY A 82 19.26 25.08 -3.20
C GLY A 82 20.33 25.41 -4.25
N GLY A 83 19.98 25.37 -5.53
CA GLY A 83 20.87 25.72 -6.64
C GLY A 83 20.17 26.67 -7.58
N ILE A 84 20.42 27.97 -7.39
CA ILE A 84 20.25 29.00 -8.43
C ILE A 84 21.18 28.63 -9.58
N ILE A 85 20.64 28.37 -10.76
CA ILE A 85 20.94 29.01 -12.06
C ILE A 85 19.95 28.51 -13.12
#